data_AF-A0A2D8KHK3-F1
#
_entry.id   AF-A0A2D8KHK3-F1
#
_cell.length_a   1.000
_cell.length_b   1.000
_cell.length_c   1.000
_cell.angle_alpha   90.00
_cell.angle_beta   90.00
_cell.angle_gamma   90.00
#
_symmetry.space_group_name_H-M   'P 1'
#
loop_
_entity.id
_entity.type
_entity.pdbx_description
1 polymer ?
#
loop_
_entity_poly.entity_id
_entity_poly.type
_entity_poly.pdbx_seq_one_letter_code
_entity_poly.pdbx_strand_id
1 'polypeptide(L)'
;MKKIFKHIRGDFFGGLTAGIVALPLALAFGVSSGLGASAGLYGALFLSFFAALLGGTNTQISGPTAPMTALSMVIISTIVIMNDGDVSKALPLILGVFLLSGLLQIIQGLLGLGVYIKYIPYPVVSGFMTAIGLIILTTQTLPVLGYYPKEDIELVKSFEKEAEN
;
A
#
# COMPACT_ATOMS: atom_id res chain seq x y z
N MET A 1 6.28 15.16 27.28
CA MET A 1 4.86 14.75 27.22
C MET A 1 3.83 15.81 27.71
N LYS A 2 4.21 16.97 28.28
CA LYS A 2 3.28 17.97 28.88
C LYS A 2 2.40 18.82 27.91
N LYS A 3 2.25 18.48 26.62
CA LYS A 3 1.47 19.29 25.65
C LYS A 3 0.53 18.52 24.72
N ILE A 4 0.23 17.24 24.99
CA ILE A 4 -0.65 16.41 24.14
C ILE A 4 -2.03 17.05 23.93
N PHE A 5 -2.60 17.70 24.95
CA PHE A 5 -3.94 18.29 24.86
C PHE A 5 -3.94 19.77 24.46
N LYS A 6 -2.79 20.36 24.11
CA LYS A 6 -2.72 21.80 23.80
C LYS A 6 -3.46 22.14 22.50
N HIS A 7 -3.51 21.21 21.56
CA HIS A 7 -4.06 21.42 20.22
C HIS A 7 -5.26 20.51 19.92
N ILE A 8 -6.01 20.07 20.95
CA ILE A 8 -7.06 19.05 20.83
C ILE A 8 -8.09 19.33 19.72
N ARG A 9 -8.49 20.59 19.53
CA ARG A 9 -9.40 20.98 18.44
C ARG A 9 -8.74 20.81 17.07
N GLY A 10 -7.50 21.27 16.92
CA GLY A 10 -6.74 21.14 15.67
C GLY A 10 -6.42 19.68 15.35
N ASP A 11 -5.98 18.91 16.34
CA ASP A 11 -5.64 17.49 16.20
C ASP A 11 -6.88 16.67 15.84
N PHE A 12 -8.04 16.97 16.43
CA PHE A 12 -9.29 16.30 16.10
C PHE A 12 -9.75 16.57 14.67
N PHE A 13 -9.87 17.84 14.27
CA PHE A 13 -10.31 18.17 12.90
C PHE A 13 -9.27 17.75 11.85
N GLY A 14 -7.98 17.87 12.17
CA GLY A 14 -6.89 17.40 11.31
C GLY A 14 -6.92 15.89 11.13
N GLY A 15 -7.05 15.13 12.22
CA GLY A 15 -7.16 13.68 12.18
C GLY A 15 -8.41 13.19 11.46
N LEU A 16 -9.56 13.84 11.67
CA LEU A 16 -10.80 13.53 10.97
C LEU A 16 -10.67 13.76 9.46
N THR A 17 -10.15 14.91 9.05
CA THR A 17 -9.94 15.25 7.64
C THR A 17 -8.95 14.28 7.00
N ALA A 18 -7.84 13.99 7.68
CA ALA A 18 -6.84 13.02 7.24
C ALA A 18 -7.45 11.63 7.06
N GLY A 19 -8.27 11.17 8.01
CA GLY A 19 -8.95 9.87 7.94
C GLY A 19 -9.91 9.76 6.77
N ILE A 20 -10.70 10.81 6.51
CA ILE A 20 -11.63 10.86 5.35
C ILE A 20 -10.86 10.76 4.04
N VAL A 21 -9.72 11.44 3.91
CA VAL A 21 -8.88 11.38 2.71
C VAL A 21 -8.15 10.03 2.59
N ALA A 22 -7.70 9.46 3.70
CA ALA A 22 -6.95 8.21 3.71
C ALA A 22 -7.80 6.97 3.42
N LEU A 23 -9.09 6.98 3.78
CA LEU A 23 -10.01 5.86 3.56
C LEU A 23 -10.07 5.36 2.10
N PRO A 24 -10.38 6.19 1.09
CA PRO A 24 -10.43 5.74 -0.30
C PRO A 24 -9.07 5.25 -0.80
N LEU A 25 -7.97 5.91 -0.39
CA LEU A 25 -6.60 5.49 -0.72
C LEU A 25 -6.27 4.10 -0.15
N ALA A 26 -6.63 3.83 1.11
CA ALA A 26 -6.40 2.54 1.75
C ALA A 26 -7.17 1.41 1.06
N LEU A 27 -8.43 1.64 0.69
CA LEU A 27 -9.26 0.66 -0.01
C LEU A 27 -8.70 0.39 -1.41
N ALA A 28 -8.41 1.44 -2.18
CA ALA A 28 -7.87 1.32 -3.53
C ALA A 28 -6.55 0.55 -3.55
N PHE A 29 -5.61 0.92 -2.67
CA PHE A 29 -4.31 0.26 -2.59
C PHE A 29 -4.40 -1.17 -2.03
N GLY A 30 -5.33 -1.44 -1.11
CA GLY A 30 -5.63 -2.81 -0.67
C GLY A 30 -6.03 -3.71 -1.83
N VAL A 31 -6.96 -3.25 -2.68
CA VAL A 31 -7.38 -3.98 -3.88
C VAL A 31 -6.24 -4.12 -4.88
N SER A 32 -5.49 -3.06 -5.16
CA SER A 32 -4.34 -3.10 -6.09
C SER A 32 -3.22 -4.03 -5.63
N SER A 33 -3.05 -4.25 -4.32
CA SER A 33 -2.05 -5.19 -3.78
C SER A 33 -2.38 -6.67 -4.03
N GLY A 34 -3.63 -6.98 -4.41
CA GLY A 34 -4.10 -8.35 -4.61
C GLY A 34 -4.66 -9.04 -3.36
N LEU A 35 -4.54 -8.45 -2.17
CA LEU A 35 -5.08 -9.00 -0.91
C LEU A 35 -6.49 -8.51 -0.58
N GLY A 36 -7.00 -7.52 -1.31
CA GLY A 36 -8.35 -6.98 -1.15
C GLY A 36 -8.45 -5.75 -0.26
N ALA A 37 -9.63 -5.13 -0.28
CA ALA A 37 -9.89 -3.85 0.39
C ALA A 37 -9.72 -3.92 1.92
N SER A 38 -10.08 -5.06 2.52
CA SER A 38 -9.94 -5.30 3.97
C SER A 38 -8.48 -5.21 4.42
N ALA A 39 -7.56 -5.82 3.67
CA ALA A 39 -6.13 -5.78 3.98
C ALA A 39 -5.59 -4.34 3.95
N GLY A 40 -6.01 -3.54 2.97
CA GLY A 40 -5.66 -2.12 2.89
C GLY A 40 -6.20 -1.30 4.07
N LEU A 41 -7.46 -1.54 4.46
CA LEU A 41 -8.10 -0.85 5.59
C LEU A 41 -7.43 -1.18 6.93
N TYR A 42 -7.25 -2.47 7.23
CA TYR A 42 -6.58 -2.89 8.46
C TYR A 42 -5.12 -2.43 8.48
N GLY A 43 -4.42 -2.56 7.34
CA GLY A 43 -3.04 -2.08 7.19
C GLY A 43 -2.91 -0.58 7.49
N ALA A 44 -3.78 0.25 6.91
CA ALA A 44 -3.79 1.68 7.17
C ALA A 44 -4.08 2.00 8.65
N LEU A 45 -5.09 1.36 9.25
CA LEU A 45 -5.48 1.60 10.63
C LEU A 45 -4.33 1.29 11.60
N PHE A 46 -3.75 0.10 11.52
CA PHE A 46 -2.66 -0.30 12.42
C PHE A 46 -1.39 0.51 12.15
N LEU A 47 -1.05 0.76 10.88
CA LEU A 47 0.12 1.56 10.52
C LEU A 47 0.00 3.00 11.05
N SER A 48 -1.13 3.67 10.81
CA SER A 48 -1.36 5.03 11.31
C SER A 48 -1.31 5.09 12.83
N PHE A 49 -1.93 4.12 13.52
CA PHE A 49 -1.96 4.07 14.98
C PHE A 49 -0.55 3.93 15.57
N PHE A 50 0.21 2.92 15.14
CA PHE A 50 1.55 2.68 15.69
C PHE A 50 2.55 3.75 15.26
N ALA A 51 2.47 4.25 14.02
CA ALA A 51 3.35 5.32 13.57
C ALA A 51 3.08 6.66 14.29
N ALA A 52 1.82 6.99 14.58
CA ALA A 52 1.49 8.18 15.37
C ALA A 52 1.92 8.04 16.84
N LEU A 53 1.83 6.83 17.41
CA LEU A 53 2.18 6.58 18.82
C LEU A 53 3.70 6.50 19.04
N LEU A 54 4.42 5.85 18.13
CA LEU A 54 5.85 5.52 18.27
C LEU A 54 6.77 6.34 17.36
N GLY A 55 6.20 7.15 16.46
CA GLY A 55 6.95 7.96 15.50
C GLY A 55 7.61 9.20 16.10
N GLY A 56 8.46 9.85 15.30
CA GLY A 56 9.21 11.05 15.69
C GLY A 56 8.63 12.38 15.20
N THR A 57 7.49 12.35 14.49
CA THR A 57 6.95 13.48 13.73
C THR A 57 5.49 13.77 14.11
N ASN A 58 5.23 14.93 14.72
CA ASN A 58 3.93 15.24 15.33
C ASN A 58 2.74 15.30 14.37
N THR A 59 2.96 15.65 13.11
CA THR A 59 1.89 15.91 12.12
C THR A 59 1.95 14.96 10.92
N GLN A 60 2.82 13.96 10.95
CA GLN A 60 2.97 13.03 9.85
C GLN A 60 1.87 11.97 9.88
N ILE A 61 1.17 11.82 8.76
CA ILE A 61 0.18 10.77 8.55
C ILE A 61 0.89 9.61 7.84
N SER A 62 0.81 8.42 8.43
CA SER A 62 1.36 7.19 7.86
C SER A 62 0.24 6.32 7.34
N GLY A 63 0.39 5.78 6.14
CA GLY A 63 -0.61 4.92 5.49
C GLY A 63 0.00 4.21 4.28
N PRO A 64 -0.75 3.33 3.62
CA PRO A 64 -0.32 2.72 2.36
C PRO A 64 -0.10 3.82 1.30
N THR A 65 1.05 3.77 0.64
CA THR A 65 1.43 4.71 -0.42
C THR A 65 1.50 3.99 -1.76
N ALA A 66 1.38 4.73 -2.86
CA ALA A 66 1.51 4.14 -4.19
C ALA A 66 2.84 3.37 -4.41
N PRO A 67 4.02 3.90 -4.04
CA PRO A 67 5.27 3.14 -4.12
C PRO A 67 5.23 1.80 -3.37
N MET A 68 4.74 1.85 -2.12
CA MET A 68 4.65 0.66 -1.27
C MET A 68 3.70 -0.37 -1.86
N THR A 69 2.57 0.09 -2.39
CA THR A 69 1.54 -0.77 -2.98
C THR A 69 2.03 -1.44 -4.25
N ALA A 70 2.72 -0.71 -5.13
CA ALA A 70 3.30 -1.26 -6.34
C ALA A 70 4.32 -2.36 -6.03
N LEU A 71 5.22 -2.12 -5.05
CA LEU A 71 6.18 -3.14 -4.62
C LEU A 71 5.49 -4.34 -3.95
N SER A 72 4.50 -4.07 -3.09
CA SER A 72 3.73 -5.10 -2.39
C SER A 72 3.01 -6.01 -3.38
N MET A 73 2.39 -5.45 -4.42
CA MET A 73 1.71 -6.21 -5.48
C MET A 73 2.66 -7.22 -6.13
N VAL A 74 3.88 -6.81 -6.48
CA VAL A 74 4.88 -7.70 -7.09
C VAL A 74 5.28 -8.81 -6.12
N ILE A 75 5.62 -8.46 -4.88
CA ILE A 75 6.03 -9.43 -3.85
C ILE A 75 4.92 -10.44 -3.54
N ILE A 76 3.69 -9.95 -3.32
CA ILE A 76 2.52 -10.78 -3.02
C ILE A 76 2.24 -11.72 -4.20
N SER A 77 2.23 -11.21 -5.43
CA SER A 77 2.03 -12.01 -6.63
C SER A 77 3.06 -13.13 -6.74
N THR A 78 4.35 -12.80 -6.54
CA THR A 78 5.43 -13.80 -6.56
C THR A 78 5.23 -14.87 -5.50
N ILE A 79 4.92 -14.49 -4.25
CA ILE A 79 4.72 -15.46 -3.16
C ILE A 79 3.49 -16.33 -3.44
N VAL A 80 2.39 -15.76 -3.95
CA VAL A 80 1.18 -16.52 -4.30
C VAL A 80 1.47 -17.56 -5.39
N ILE A 81 2.19 -17.18 -6.46
CA ILE A 81 2.59 -18.11 -7.53
C ILE A 81 3.47 -19.24 -6.98
N MET A 82 4.38 -18.94 -6.06
CA MET A 82 5.24 -19.95 -5.42
C MET A 82 4.49 -20.92 -4.49
N ASN A 83 3.25 -20.60 -4.12
CA ASN A 83 2.41 -21.39 -3.21
C ASN A 83 1.13 -21.90 -3.93
N ASP A 84 1.31 -22.44 -5.14
CA ASP A 84 0.25 -23.02 -5.96
C ASP A 84 -0.89 -22.06 -6.36
N GLY A 85 -0.66 -20.75 -6.29
CA GLY A 85 -1.70 -19.75 -6.54
C GLY A 85 -2.70 -19.58 -5.38
N ASP A 86 -2.48 -20.25 -4.24
CA ASP A 86 -3.37 -20.19 -3.08
C ASP A 86 -2.92 -19.12 -2.08
N VAL A 87 -3.72 -18.07 -1.95
CA VAL A 87 -3.49 -16.97 -1.01
C VAL A 87 -3.41 -17.47 0.43
N SER A 88 -4.18 -18.51 0.80
CA SER A 88 -4.20 -19.04 2.16
C SER A 88 -2.87 -19.69 2.55
N LYS A 89 -2.24 -20.39 1.60
CA LYS A 89 -0.90 -20.96 1.77
C LYS A 89 0.19 -19.88 1.75
N ALA A 90 0.02 -18.86 0.92
CA ALA A 90 0.95 -17.74 0.78
C ALA A 90 0.93 -16.75 1.97
N LEU A 91 -0.20 -16.63 2.66
CA LEU A 91 -0.44 -15.59 3.66
C LEU A 91 0.59 -15.56 4.80
N PRO A 92 1.02 -16.70 5.40
CA PRO A 92 2.06 -16.68 6.43
C PRO A 92 3.39 -16.13 5.93
N LEU A 93 3.79 -16.46 4.69
CA LEU A 93 5.01 -15.95 4.07
C LEU A 93 4.91 -14.46 3.76
N ILE A 94 3.77 -14.01 3.22
CA ILE A 94 3.49 -12.60 2.98
C ILE A 94 3.64 -11.82 4.29
N LEU A 95 2.89 -12.20 5.33
CA LEU A 95 2.94 -11.56 6.63
C LEU A 95 4.34 -11.58 7.23
N GLY A 96 5.07 -12.69 7.07
CA GLY A 96 6.47 -12.81 7.48
C GLY A 96 7.39 -11.79 6.82
N VAL A 97 7.27 -11.58 5.51
CA VAL A 97 8.07 -10.58 4.77
C VAL A 97 7.78 -9.15 5.26
N PHE A 98 6.50 -8.80 5.44
CA PHE A 98 6.12 -7.48 5.94
C PHE A 98 6.57 -7.26 7.39
N LEU A 99 6.45 -8.28 8.24
CA LEU A 99 6.93 -8.24 9.62
C LEU A 99 8.45 -8.05 9.67
N LEU A 100 9.21 -8.82 8.88
CA LEU A 100 10.66 -8.67 8.76
C LEU A 100 11.05 -7.28 8.25
N SER A 101 10.33 -6.75 7.26
CA SER A 101 10.55 -5.38 6.78
C SER A 101 10.37 -4.35 7.90
N GLY A 102 9.31 -4.47 8.71
CA GLY A 102 9.07 -3.62 9.87
C GLY A 102 10.17 -3.74 10.93
N LEU A 103 10.61 -4.96 11.25
CA LEU A 103 11.72 -5.20 12.19
C LEU A 103 13.02 -4.58 11.69
N LEU A 104 13.34 -4.73 10.40
CA LEU A 104 14.51 -4.11 9.80
C LEU A 104 14.43 -2.57 9.85
N GLN A 105 13.25 -1.98 9.63
CA GLN A 105 13.04 -0.54 9.78
C GLN A 105 13.27 -0.07 11.22
N ILE A 106 12.79 -0.83 12.22
CA ILE A 106 13.05 -0.53 13.64
C ILE A 106 14.56 -0.56 13.94
N ILE A 107 15.27 -1.60 13.47
CA ILE A 107 16.72 -1.73 13.65
C ILE A 107 17.45 -0.54 13.00
N GLN A 108 17.08 -0.18 11.77
CA GLN A 108 17.64 0.98 11.07
C GLN A 108 17.39 2.30 11.82
N GLY A 109 16.21 2.44 12.43
CA GLY A 109 15.86 3.56 13.29
C GLY A 109 16.74 3.64 14.54
N LEU A 110 16.95 2.50 15.23
CA LEU A 110 17.81 2.42 16.42
C LEU A 110 19.29 2.70 16.11
N LEU A 111 19.76 2.30 14.93
CA LEU A 111 21.11 2.59 14.44
C LEU A 111 21.27 4.04 13.95
N GLY A 112 20.20 4.83 13.90
CA GLY A 112 20.25 6.22 13.43
C GLY A 112 20.47 6.37 11.92
N LEU A 113 20.25 5.31 11.14
CA LEU A 113 20.51 5.31 9.70
C LEU A 113 19.55 6.21 8.90
N GLY A 114 18.43 6.62 9.50
CA GLY A 114 17.47 7.54 8.88
C GLY A 114 18.09 8.89 8.50
N VAL A 115 19.16 9.33 9.16
CA VAL A 115 19.85 10.59 8.84
C VAL A 115 20.44 10.57 7.42
N TYR A 116 20.76 9.40 6.88
CA TYR A 116 21.35 9.28 5.55
C TYR A 116 20.36 9.47 4.40
N ILE A 117 19.05 9.38 4.67
CA ILE A 117 17.99 9.58 3.67
C ILE A 117 18.11 10.98 3.02
N LYS A 118 18.62 11.97 3.76
CA LYS A 118 18.84 13.34 3.26
C LYS A 118 19.87 13.44 2.12
N TYR A 119 20.69 12.41 1.91
CA TYR A 119 21.71 12.38 0.85
C TYR A 119 21.18 11.83 -0.47
N ILE A 120 19.92 11.37 -0.53
CA ILE A 120 19.30 10.94 -1.78
C ILE A 120 19.11 12.18 -2.67
N PRO A 121 19.69 12.23 -3.89
CA PRO A 121 19.57 13.39 -4.76
C PRO A 121 18.11 13.64 -5.15
N TYR A 122 17.71 14.91 -5.19
CA TYR A 122 16.37 15.32 -5.64
C TYR A 122 15.95 14.71 -6.99
N PRO A 123 16.82 14.65 -8.03
CA PRO A 123 16.45 14.03 -9.30
C PRO A 123 16.04 12.56 -9.19
N VAL A 124 16.61 11.80 -8.24
CA VAL A 124 16.28 10.38 -8.02
C VAL A 124 14.88 10.27 -7.42
N VAL A 125 14.58 11.05 -6.38
CA VAL A 125 13.25 11.05 -5.75
C VAL A 125 12.18 11.53 -6.72
N SER A 126 12.47 12.61 -7.46
CA SER A 126 11.55 13.16 -8.46
C SER A 126 11.29 12.17 -9.59
N GLY A 127 12.34 11.54 -10.15
CA GLY A 127 12.20 10.55 -11.21
C GLY A 127 11.40 9.32 -10.75
N PHE A 128 11.67 8.83 -9.54
CA PHE A 128 10.94 7.72 -8.95
C PHE A 128 9.44 8.03 -8.78
N MET A 129 9.10 9.21 -8.24
CA MET A 129 7.70 9.61 -8.07
C MET A 129 6.99 9.81 -9.42
N THR A 130 7.66 10.39 -10.42
CA THR A 130 7.11 10.53 -11.78
C THR A 130 6.85 9.16 -12.41
N ALA A 131 7.76 8.20 -12.28
CA ALA A 131 7.58 6.84 -12.79
C ALA A 131 6.37 6.15 -12.16
N ILE A 132 6.19 6.28 -10.84
CA ILE A 132 5.01 5.75 -10.15
C ILE A 132 3.73 6.44 -10.63
N GLY A 133 3.76 7.75 -10.86
CA GLY A 133 2.64 8.47 -11.47
C GLY A 133 2.26 7.91 -12.84
N LEU A 134 3.25 7.62 -13.70
CA LEU A 134 3.02 6.99 -15.01
C LEU A 134 2.46 5.57 -14.89
N ILE A 135 2.94 4.77 -13.93
CA ILE A 135 2.40 3.44 -13.64
C ILE A 135 0.93 3.54 -13.23
N ILE A 136 0.57 4.48 -12.36
CA ILE A 136 -0.83 4.69 -11.96
C ILE A 136 -1.66 5.10 -13.16
N LEU A 137 -1.25 6.11 -13.94
CA LEU A 137 -2.01 6.56 -15.10
C LEU A 137 -2.27 5.41 -16.09
N THR A 138 -1.23 4.64 -16.40
CA THR A 138 -1.34 3.50 -17.32
C THR A 138 -2.27 2.42 -16.77
N THR A 139 -2.10 2.03 -15.50
CA THR A 139 -2.90 0.95 -14.89
C THR A 139 -4.36 1.34 -14.61
N GLN A 140 -4.64 2.63 -14.40
CA GLN A 140 -5.99 3.12 -14.13
C GLN A 140 -6.75 3.57 -15.40
N THR A 141 -6.08 3.68 -16.56
CA THR A 141 -6.73 4.11 -17.82
C THR A 141 -7.91 3.20 -18.18
N LEU A 142 -7.73 1.88 -18.12
CA LEU A 142 -8.79 0.92 -18.47
C LEU A 142 -9.94 0.89 -17.44
N PRO A 143 -9.67 0.81 -16.11
CA PRO A 143 -10.73 0.94 -15.10
C PRO A 143 -11.55 2.23 -15.20
N VAL A 144 -10.93 3.36 -15.56
CA VAL A 144 -11.65 4.63 -15.75
C VAL A 144 -12.62 4.57 -16.92
N LEU A 145 -12.28 3.81 -17.97
CA LEU A 145 -13.16 3.55 -19.11
C LEU A 145 -14.21 2.47 -18.82
N GLY A 146 -14.21 1.88 -17.62
CA GLY A 146 -15.10 0.78 -17.23
C GLY A 146 -14.70 -0.58 -17.82
N TYR A 147 -13.46 -0.72 -18.29
CA TYR A 147 -12.96 -1.96 -18.89
C TYR A 147 -11.99 -2.67 -17.94
N TYR A 148 -12.27 -3.95 -17.68
CA TYR A 148 -11.48 -4.79 -16.78
C TYR A 148 -10.92 -6.01 -17.53
N PRO A 149 -9.61 -6.06 -17.84
CA PRO A 149 -9.00 -7.18 -18.57
C PRO A 149 -9.18 -8.57 -17.93
N LYS A 150 -9.54 -8.61 -16.64
CA LYS A 150 -9.86 -9.87 -15.94
C LYS A 150 -11.14 -10.51 -16.47
N GLU A 151 -12.09 -9.71 -16.95
CA GLU A 151 -13.38 -10.17 -17.49
C GLU A 151 -13.22 -10.82 -18.87
N ASP A 152 -12.15 -10.47 -19.61
CA ASP A 152 -11.86 -11.06 -20.93
C ASP A 152 -11.70 -12.58 -20.85
N ILE A 153 -11.12 -13.11 -19.77
CA ILE A 153 -10.91 -14.55 -19.60
C ILE A 153 -12.25 -15.28 -19.48
N GLU A 154 -13.22 -14.68 -18.78
CA GLU A 154 -14.56 -15.25 -18.66
C GLU A 154 -15.33 -15.14 -19.98
N LEU A 155 -15.18 -14.02 -20.68
CA LEU A 155 -15.76 -13.82 -21.99
C LEU A 155 -15.24 -14.85 -23.00
N VAL A 156 -13.92 -15.07 -23.08
CA VAL A 156 -13.31 -16.08 -23.97
C VAL A 156 -13.80 -17.48 -23.64
N LYS A 157 -13.86 -17.85 -22.35
CA LYS A 157 -14.40 -19.15 -21.91
C LYS A 157 -15.87 -19.36 -22.28
N SER A 158 -16.65 -18.28 -22.36
CA SER A 158 -18.05 -18.39 -22.78
C SER A 158 -18.19 -18.83 -24.24
N PHE A 159 -17.25 -18.43 -25.10
CA PHE A 159 -17.21 -18.80 -26.51
C PHE A 159 -16.52 -20.14 -26.79
N GLU A 160 -15.69 -20.66 -25.87
CA GLU A 160 -15.09 -22.01 -26.02
C GLU A 160 -16.17 -23.09 -26.19
N LYS A 161 -17.27 -23.03 -25.42
CA LYS A 161 -18.39 -23.98 -25.54
C LYS A 161 -19.10 -23.92 -26.90
N GLU A 162 -19.05 -22.78 -27.57
CA GLU A 162 -19.69 -22.57 -28.86
C GLU A 162 -18.77 -23.00 -30.02
N ALA A 163 -17.45 -22.94 -29.81
CA ALA A 163 -16.43 -23.42 -30.76
C ALA A 163 -16.21 -24.94 -30.73
N GLU A 164 -16.61 -25.63 -29.65
CA GLU A 164 -16.54 -27.09 -29.53
C GLU A 164 -17.72 -27.85 -30.16
N ASN A 165 -18.77 -27.15 -30.63
CA ASN A 165 -19.92 -27.73 -31.35
C ASN A 165 -19.79 -27.54 -32.88
#